data_AF-A0A5B9QCZ2-F1
#
_entry.id   AF-A0A5B9QCZ2-F1
#
_cell.length_a   1.000
_cell.length_b   1.000
_cell.length_c   1.000
_cell.angle_alpha   90.00
_cell.angle_beta   90.00
_cell.angle_gamma   90.00
#
_symmetry.space_group_name_H-M   'P 1'
#
loop_
_entity.id
_entity.type
_entity.pdbx_description
1 polymer ?
#
loop_
_entity_poly.entity_id
_entity_poly.type
_entity_poly.pdbx_seq_one_letter_code
_entity_poly.pdbx_strand_id
1 'polypeptide(L)'
;MWQRIGVGVASVGLGWFALALLWNWQPANAAPIMPTGMAGDGLITHVQDVDGRPLRVIVIDPAARVMGVYDISRETGEIQLKSVRDMSADLQMLEFNSGAPSPADIKNSIQRK
;
A
#
# COMPACT_ATOMS: atom_id res chain seq x y z
N MET A 1 65.51 4.73 41.46
CA MET A 1 64.92 5.66 42.43
C MET A 1 63.92 6.53 41.67
N TRP A 2 62.64 6.51 42.09
CA TRP A 2 61.47 7.34 41.68
C TRP A 2 60.80 7.00 40.33
N GLN A 3 59.55 6.49 40.22
CA GLN A 3 58.18 6.81 40.69
C GLN A 3 57.31 7.61 39.68
N ARG A 4 56.31 6.90 39.11
CA ARG A 4 54.88 7.25 38.87
C ARG A 4 54.51 8.48 38.03
N ILE A 5 53.63 8.27 37.05
CA ILE A 5 52.33 8.94 36.76
C ILE A 5 51.81 8.21 35.49
N GLY A 6 50.62 7.61 35.39
CA GLY A 6 49.37 7.88 36.07
C GLY A 6 48.33 8.31 35.02
N VAL A 7 47.41 7.40 34.69
CA VAL A 7 46.06 7.70 34.16
C VAL A 7 45.99 8.43 32.81
N GLY A 8 45.90 7.65 31.73
CA GLY A 8 45.48 8.15 30.40
C GLY A 8 44.73 7.11 29.57
N VAL A 9 44.23 6.04 30.21
CA VAL A 9 43.36 5.04 29.59
C VAL A 9 41.94 5.36 30.06
N ALA A 10 41.10 5.89 29.16
CA ALA A 10 39.66 5.55 29.08
C ALA A 10 38.85 6.50 28.18
N SER A 11 39.30 7.71 27.88
CA SER A 11 38.45 8.72 27.20
C SER A 11 38.49 8.70 25.67
N VAL A 12 39.57 8.18 25.05
CA VAL A 12 39.68 8.15 23.58
C VAL A 12 38.86 7.01 22.96
N GLY A 13 38.75 5.85 23.63
CA GLY A 13 38.01 4.70 23.09
C GLY A 13 36.50 4.95 22.98
N LEU A 14 35.89 5.62 23.96
CA LEU A 14 34.45 5.90 23.98
C LEU A 14 34.03 6.95 22.94
N GLY A 15 34.85 7.99 22.74
CA GLY A 15 34.60 9.01 21.73
C GLY A 15 34.62 8.44 20.31
N TRP A 16 35.56 7.54 20.03
CA TRP A 16 35.68 6.88 18.73
C TRP A 16 34.55 5.88 18.47
N PHE A 17 34.11 5.15 19.51
CA PHE A 17 32.99 4.22 19.39
C PHE A 17 31.66 4.95 19.11
N ALA A 18 31.43 6.09 19.76
CA ALA A 18 30.26 6.93 19.50
C ALA A 18 30.29 7.55 18.09
N LEU A 19 31.48 7.96 17.60
CA LEU A 19 31.63 8.47 16.24
C LEU A 19 31.36 7.40 15.18
N ALA A 20 31.79 6.15 15.40
CA ALA A 20 31.56 5.04 14.50
C ALA A 20 30.07 4.67 14.38
N LEU A 21 29.31 4.77 15.49
CA LEU A 21 27.87 4.52 15.50
C LEU A 21 27.09 5.61 14.74
N LEU A 22 27.56 6.86 14.76
CA LEU A 22 26.97 7.95 13.98
C LEU A 22 27.31 7.86 12.48
N TRP A 23 28.48 7.32 12.11
CA TRP A 23 28.87 7.19 10.71
C TRP A 23 28.12 6.08 9.96
N ASN A 24 27.72 5.02 10.67
CA ASN A 24 27.04 3.86 10.08
C ASN A 24 25.51 3.95 10.10
N TRP A 25 24.96 5.10 10.50
CA TRP A 25 23.53 5.39 10.35
C TRP A 25 23.22 5.72 8.88
N GLN A 26 23.05 4.67 8.08
CA GLN A 26 22.29 4.77 6.85
C GLN A 26 20.80 4.82 7.26
N PRO A 27 20.05 5.90 6.98
CA PRO A 27 18.60 5.81 7.06
C PRO A 27 18.19 4.70 6.11
N ALA A 28 17.42 3.73 6.61
CA ALA A 28 16.79 2.74 5.75
C ALA A 28 15.84 3.50 4.82
N ASN A 29 16.34 3.89 3.65
CA ASN A 29 15.53 4.43 2.59
C ASN A 29 14.63 3.27 2.15
N ALA A 30 13.41 3.24 2.69
CA ALA A 30 12.37 2.41 2.15
C ALA A 30 12.27 2.78 0.67
N ALA A 31 12.61 1.83 -0.20
CA ALA A 31 12.43 2.03 -1.63
C ALA A 31 10.97 2.44 -1.84
N PRO A 32 10.70 3.56 -2.55
CA PRO A 32 9.33 3.90 -2.86
C PRO A 32 8.72 2.70 -3.58
N ILE A 33 7.60 2.22 -3.06
CA ILE A 33 6.79 1.22 -3.76
C ILE A 33 6.38 1.89 -5.06
N MET A 34 7.07 1.60 -6.15
CA MET A 34 6.66 2.05 -7.47
C MET A 34 5.38 1.27 -7.78
N PRO A 35 4.21 1.93 -7.89
CA PRO A 35 3.06 1.26 -8.45
C PRO A 35 3.45 0.82 -9.87
N THR A 36 3.53 -0.49 -10.10
CA THR A 36 3.89 -1.06 -11.42
C THR A 36 2.80 -0.83 -12.48
N GLY A 37 1.80 0.00 -12.20
CA GLY A 37 0.87 0.50 -13.19
C GLY A 37 1.40 1.79 -13.79
N MET A 38 2.00 1.73 -14.98
CA MET A 38 2.01 2.90 -15.84
C MET A 38 0.54 3.34 -15.98
N ALA A 39 0.23 4.59 -15.65
CA ALA A 39 -1.04 5.21 -15.98
C ALA A 39 -1.12 5.36 -17.50
N GLY A 40 -1.27 4.23 -18.20
CA GLY A 40 -1.70 4.16 -19.58
C GLY A 40 -3.22 4.08 -19.62
N ASP A 41 -3.79 4.53 -20.72
CA ASP A 41 -5.21 4.41 -21.09
C ASP A 41 -5.67 2.95 -21.29
N GLY A 42 -5.09 2.02 -20.53
CA GLY A 42 -5.25 0.59 -20.69
C GLY A 42 -5.81 -0.09 -19.45
N LEU A 43 -6.24 -1.33 -19.63
CA LEU A 43 -6.73 -2.16 -18.55
C LEU A 43 -5.61 -2.43 -17.54
N ILE A 44 -5.90 -2.26 -16.26
CA ILE A 44 -5.03 -2.67 -15.17
C ILE A 44 -5.39 -4.11 -14.83
N THR A 45 -4.42 -5.00 -14.93
CA THR A 45 -4.60 -6.43 -14.61
C THR A 45 -3.78 -6.83 -13.40
N HIS A 46 -4.40 -7.55 -12.47
CA HIS A 46 -3.71 -8.15 -11.34
C HIS A 46 -4.03 -9.64 -11.27
N VAL A 47 -3.00 -10.46 -11.08
CA VAL A 47 -3.12 -11.91 -11.00
C VAL A 47 -2.72 -12.36 -9.60
N GLN A 48 -3.62 -13.07 -8.95
CA GLN A 48 -3.40 -13.67 -7.64
C GLN A 48 -3.23 -15.18 -7.82
N ASP A 49 -1.98 -15.61 -7.66
CA ASP A 49 -1.61 -17.02 -7.66
C ASP A 49 -1.41 -17.46 -6.20
N VAL A 50 -2.45 -18.08 -5.63
CA VAL A 50 -2.41 -18.64 -4.28
C VAL A 50 -2.56 -20.15 -4.38
N ASP A 51 -1.67 -20.88 -3.71
CA ASP A 51 -1.67 -22.33 -3.73
C ASP A 51 -2.98 -22.91 -3.17
N GLY A 52 -3.44 -24.01 -3.76
CA GLY A 52 -4.72 -24.64 -3.41
C GLY A 52 -5.97 -23.81 -3.76
N ARG A 53 -5.85 -22.69 -4.46
CA ARG A 53 -6.98 -21.87 -4.96
C ARG A 53 -6.92 -21.74 -6.47
N PRO A 54 -8.06 -21.53 -7.16
CA PRO A 54 -8.03 -21.18 -8.58
C PRO A 54 -7.23 -19.89 -8.79
N LEU A 55 -6.55 -19.80 -9.93
CA LEU A 55 -5.79 -18.60 -10.31
C LEU A 55 -6.78 -17.45 -10.51
N ARG A 56 -6.66 -16.38 -9.72
CA ARG A 56 -7.60 -15.26 -9.80
C ARG A 56 -7.04 -14.14 -10.64
N VAL A 57 -7.80 -13.70 -11.64
CA VAL A 57 -7.47 -12.58 -12.51
C VAL A 57 -8.46 -11.45 -12.26
N ILE A 58 -7.94 -10.30 -11.87
CA ILE A 58 -8.70 -9.07 -11.63
C ILE A 58 -8.37 -8.13 -12.77
N VAL A 59 -9.39 -7.69 -13.48
CA VAL A 59 -9.29 -6.74 -14.60
C VAL A 59 -10.02 -5.48 -14.19
N ILE A 60 -9.32 -4.35 -14.25
CA ILE A 60 -9.85 -3.05 -13.90
C ILE A 60 -9.76 -2.18 -15.15
N ASP A 61 -10.89 -1.62 -15.55
CA ASP A 61 -10.96 -0.56 -16.55
C ASP A 61 -11.10 0.79 -15.82
N PRO A 62 -10.03 1.61 -15.76
CA PRO A 62 -10.10 2.91 -15.11
C PRO A 62 -10.97 3.93 -15.86
N ALA A 63 -11.10 3.79 -17.19
CA ALA A 63 -11.88 4.71 -18.02
C ALA A 63 -13.38 4.47 -17.81
N ALA A 64 -13.81 3.21 -17.82
CA ALA A 64 -15.19 2.83 -17.51
C ALA A 64 -15.49 2.78 -16.01
N ARG A 65 -14.45 2.80 -15.15
CA ARG A 65 -14.52 2.61 -13.69
C ARG A 65 -15.18 1.29 -13.29
N VAL A 66 -14.92 0.23 -14.05
CA VAL A 66 -15.47 -1.11 -13.81
C VAL A 66 -14.36 -2.08 -13.41
N MET A 67 -14.66 -2.97 -12.48
CA MET A 67 -13.81 -4.10 -12.10
C MET A 67 -14.50 -5.42 -12.42
N GLY A 68 -13.77 -6.33 -13.07
CA GLY A 68 -14.14 -7.73 -13.25
C GLY A 68 -13.18 -8.66 -12.49
N VAL A 69 -13.72 -9.68 -11.85
CA VAL A 69 -12.94 -10.73 -11.18
C VAL A 69 -13.26 -12.08 -11.80
N TYR A 70 -12.22 -12.80 -12.20
CA TYR A 70 -12.30 -14.12 -12.81
C TYR A 70 -11.48 -15.11 -12.00
N ASP A 71 -11.99 -16.33 -11.84
CA ASP A 71 -11.24 -17.47 -11.34
C ASP A 71 -10.95 -18.41 -12.51
N ILE A 72 -9.70 -18.85 -12.64
CA ILE A 72 -9.25 -19.81 -13.64
C ILE A 72 -8.90 -21.12 -12.94
N SER A 73 -9.59 -22.20 -13.31
CA SER A 73 -9.30 -23.54 -12.82
C SER A 73 -7.89 -23.95 -13.21
N ARG A 74 -7.10 -24.46 -12.25
CA ARG A 74 -5.74 -24.94 -12.52
C ARG A 74 -5.69 -26.27 -13.24
N GLU A 75 -6.74 -27.09 -13.06
CA GLU A 75 -6.81 -28.44 -13.64
C GLU A 75 -7.31 -28.39 -15.08
N THR A 76 -8.31 -27.55 -15.35
CA THR A 76 -9.03 -27.52 -16.63
C THR A 76 -8.76 -26.26 -17.45
N GLY A 77 -8.24 -25.20 -16.84
CA GLY A 77 -8.11 -23.88 -17.47
C GLY A 77 -9.45 -23.15 -17.65
N GLU A 78 -10.55 -23.69 -17.12
CA GLU A 78 -11.87 -23.08 -17.23
C GLU A 78 -11.90 -21.71 -16.54
N ILE A 79 -12.43 -20.70 -17.24
CA ILE A 79 -12.55 -19.33 -16.74
C ILE A 79 -13.98 -19.11 -16.23
N GLN A 80 -14.10 -18.77 -14.96
CA GLN A 80 -15.38 -18.46 -14.32
C GLN A 80 -15.40 -17.00 -13.88
N LEU A 81 -16.38 -16.25 -14.37
CA LEU A 81 -16.65 -14.89 -13.90
C LEU A 81 -17.22 -14.94 -12.48
N LYS A 82 -16.57 -14.23 -11.55
CA LYS A 82 -16.99 -14.16 -10.14
C LYS A 82 -17.77 -12.90 -9.84
N SER A 83 -17.36 -11.77 -10.39
CA SER A 83 -18.05 -10.50 -10.20
C SER A 83 -17.71 -9.49 -11.28
N VAL A 84 -18.67 -8.61 -11.58
CA VAL A 84 -18.46 -7.35 -12.30
C VAL A 84 -19.08 -6.25 -11.45
N ARG A 85 -18.32 -5.22 -11.12
CA ARG A 85 -18.77 -4.13 -10.24
C ARG A 85 -18.36 -2.78 -10.81
N ASP A 86 -19.33 -1.86 -10.86
CA ASP A 86 -19.06 -0.44 -11.09
C ASP A 86 -18.46 0.15 -9.82
N MET A 87 -17.22 0.61 -9.92
CA MET A 87 -16.50 1.24 -8.82
C MET A 87 -16.84 2.71 -8.66
N SER A 88 -17.58 3.32 -9.60
CA SER A 88 -17.97 4.74 -9.52
C SER A 88 -18.75 5.03 -8.24
N ALA A 89 -19.64 4.13 -7.83
CA ALA A 89 -20.41 4.27 -6.59
C ALA A 89 -19.55 4.11 -5.33
N ASP A 90 -18.49 3.30 -5.38
CA ASP A 90 -17.61 3.01 -4.24
C ASP A 90 -16.51 4.07 -4.07
N LEU A 91 -16.03 4.63 -5.19
CA LEU A 91 -14.97 5.63 -5.23
C LEU A 91 -15.50 7.06 -5.09
N GLN A 92 -16.81 7.25 -5.21
CA GLN A 92 -17.45 8.51 -4.86
C GLN A 92 -17.53 8.64 -3.34
N MET A 93 -16.62 9.41 -2.77
CA MET A 93 -16.83 9.97 -1.44
C MET A 93 -17.90 11.07 -1.58
N LEU A 94 -19.17 10.67 -1.60
CA LEU A 94 -20.29 11.59 -1.84
C LEU A 94 -20.35 12.74 -0.84
N GLU A 95 -19.75 12.55 0.34
CA GLU A 95 -19.48 13.60 1.32
C GLU A 95 -18.41 13.11 2.30
N PHE A 96 -17.71 14.06 2.90
CA PHE A 96 -16.77 13.79 3.98
C PHE A 96 -17.59 13.56 5.26
N ASN A 97 -17.41 12.41 5.93
CA ASN A 97 -18.12 12.07 7.19
C ASN A 97 -17.63 12.91 8.39
N SER A 98 -17.50 14.23 8.26
CA SER A 98 -17.14 15.14 9.35
C SER A 98 -18.25 16.14 9.61
N GLY A 99 -19.18 15.73 10.49
CA GLY A 99 -20.16 16.63 11.08
C GLY A 99 -21.53 16.61 10.40
N ALA A 100 -22.57 16.79 11.22
CA ALA A 100 -23.96 16.81 10.80
C ALA A 100 -24.34 18.15 10.11
N PRO A 101 -25.30 18.14 9.16
CA PRO A 101 -26.07 16.99 8.69
C PRO A 101 -25.31 16.17 7.65
N SER A 102 -25.62 14.88 7.62
CA SER A 102 -24.95 13.92 6.77
C SER A 102 -25.49 13.95 5.34
N PRO A 103 -24.84 13.21 4.41
CA PRO A 103 -25.19 13.16 2.99
C PRO A 103 -26.57 12.60 2.71
N ALA A 104 -26.91 11.65 3.57
CA ALA A 104 -28.20 11.00 3.59
C ALA A 104 -29.28 12.00 4.03
N ASP A 105 -28.98 12.93 4.93
CA ASP A 105 -29.96 13.91 5.43
C ASP A 105 -30.35 14.90 4.33
N ILE A 106 -29.39 15.32 3.49
CA ILE A 106 -29.65 16.13 2.31
C ILE A 106 -30.51 15.34 1.30
N LYS A 107 -30.12 14.11 0.95
CA LYS A 107 -30.88 13.27 0.01
C LYS A 107 -32.32 13.01 0.46
N ASN A 108 -32.54 12.75 1.75
CA ASN A 108 -33.85 12.46 2.32
C ASN A 108 -34.76 13.69 2.46
N SER A 109 -34.19 14.91 2.47
CA SER A 109 -34.98 16.16 2.43
C SER A 109 -35.52 16.47 1.02
N ILE A 110 -34.80 16.06 -0.02
CA ILE A 110 -35.16 16.34 -1.42
C ILE A 110 -36.22 15.34 -1.93
N GLN A 111 -36.20 14.09 -1.47
CA GLN A 111 -37.21 13.08 -1.84
C GLN A 111 -38.57 13.26 -1.11
N ARG A 112 -38.64 14.13 -0.11
CA ARG A 112 -39.89 14.50 0.61
C ARG A 112 -40.50 15.79 0.06
N LYS A 113 -40.86 15.80 -1.22
CA LYS A 113 -41.81 16.75 -1.83
C LYS A 113 -42.57 16.01 -2.93
#